data_AF-A0A1I3G3N6-F1
#
_entry.id   AF-A0A1I3G3N6-F1
#
_cell.length_a   1.000
_cell.length_b   1.000
_cell.length_c   1.000
_cell.angle_alpha   90.00
_cell.angle_beta   90.00
_cell.angle_gamma   90.00
#
_symmetry.space_group_name_H-M   'P 1'
#
loop_
_entity.id
_entity.type
_entity.pdbx_description
1 polymer ?
#
loop_
_entity_poly.entity_id
_entity_poly.type
_entity_poly.pdbx_seq_one_letter_code
_entity_poly.pdbx_strand_id
1 'polypeptide(L)' 'MDEQDVCLGCGRTLQDILDWSKADRLRQRAICAAAEMRLQQRSSNP' A
#
# COMPACT_ATOMS: atom_id res chain seq x y z
N MET A 1 -0.43 -11.93 2.49
CA MET A 1 -1.03 -10.81 3.23
C MET A 1 -0.59 -11.01 4.66
N ASP A 2 0.10 -10.06 5.27
CA ASP A 2 0.54 -10.12 6.67
C ASP A 2 -0.62 -9.95 7.66
N GLU A 3 -0.38 -10.16 8.96
CA GLU A 3 -1.32 -9.85 10.06
C GLU A 3 -1.81 -8.38 10.07
N GLN A 4 -1.11 -7.50 9.36
CA GLN A 4 -1.46 -6.08 9.20
C GLN A 4 -2.25 -5.79 7.91
N ASP A 5 -2.73 -6.83 7.22
CA ASP A 5 -3.42 -6.72 5.94
C ASP A 5 -2.57 -6.02 4.85
N VAL A 6 -1.24 -6.13 4.92
CA VAL A 6 -0.33 -5.51 3.93
C VAL A 6 0.10 -6.55 2.89
N CYS A 7 0.11 -6.12 1.63
CA CYS A 7 0.65 -6.82 0.49
C CYS A 7 2.19 -6.82 0.56
N LEU A 8 2.78 -7.97 0.83
CA LEU A 8 4.24 -8.15 0.94
C LEU A 8 5.01 -7.69 -0.31
N GLY A 9 4.44 -7.83 -1.51
CA GLY A 9 5.10 -7.48 -2.77
C GLY A 9 4.87 -6.04 -3.24
N CYS A 10 3.74 -5.44 -2.85
CA CYS A 10 3.30 -4.16 -3.38
C CYS A 10 3.12 -3.05 -2.33
N GLY A 11 3.27 -3.36 -1.04
CA GLY A 11 3.20 -2.39 0.07
C GLY A 11 1.81 -1.81 0.35
N ARG A 12 0.79 -2.20 -0.41
CA ARG A 12 -0.59 -1.75 -0.25
C ARG A 12 -1.29 -2.49 0.87
N THR A 13 -2.19 -1.83 1.57
CA THR A 13 -3.09 -2.50 2.51
C THR A 13 -4.26 -3.16 1.77
N LEU A 14 -4.95 -4.10 2.42
CA LEU A 14 -6.20 -4.68 1.90
C LEU A 14 -7.24 -3.58 1.70
N GLN A 15 -7.33 -2.62 2.61
CA GLN A 15 -8.17 -1.42 2.47
C GLN A 15 -7.82 -0.63 1.20
N ASP A 16 -6.54 -0.38 0.92
CA ASP A 16 -6.11 0.31 -0.30
C ASP A 16 -6.53 -0.44 -1.57
N ILE A 17 -6.53 -1.77 -1.54
CA ILE A 17 -6.94 -2.62 -2.67
C ILE A 17 -8.46 -2.60 -2.85
N LEU A 18 -9.21 -2.66 -1.75
CA LEU A 18 -10.68 -2.58 -1.77
C LEU A 18 -11.15 -1.19 -2.25
N ASP A 19 -10.51 -0.14 -1.74
CA ASP A 19 -10.82 1.25 -2.08
C ASP A 19 -10.31 1.65 -3.47
N TRP A 20 -9.39 0.90 -4.07
CA TRP A 20 -8.82 1.23 -5.38
C TRP A 20 -9.89 1.44 -6.47
N SER A 21 -10.91 0.59 -6.47
CA SER A 21 -12.05 0.67 -7.41
C SER A 21 -12.90 1.95 -7.24
N LYS A 22 -12.86 2.56 -6.05
CA LYS A 22 -13.61 3.78 -5.68
C LYS A 22 -12.70 5.02 -5.61
N ALA A 23 -11.39 4.83 -5.71
CA ALA A 23 -10.42 5.90 -5.57
C ALA A 23 -10.28 6.70 -6.86
N ASP A 24 -10.45 8.01 -6.77
CA ASP A 24 -10.10 8.94 -7.85
C ASP A 24 -8.58 8.99 -8.08
N ARG A 25 -8.16 9.50 -9.25
CA ARG A 25 -6.74 9.57 -9.65
C ARG A 25 -5.82 10.19 -8.59
N LEU A 26 -6.31 11.20 -7.86
CA LEU A 26 -5.54 11.82 -6.78
C LEU A 26 -5.31 10.85 -5.62
N ARG A 27 -6.36 10.14 -5.21
CA ARG A 27 -6.29 9.14 -4.13
C ARG A 27 -5.48 7.92 -4.56
N GLN A 28 -5.60 7.51 -5.83
CA GLN A 28 -4.77 6.45 -6.40
C GLN A 28 -3.27 6.78 -6.30
N ARG A 29 -2.88 8.01 -6.64
CA ARG A 29 -1.49 8.48 -6.47
C ARG A 29 -1.05 8.45 -5.00
N ALA A 30 -1.89 8.91 -4.07
CA ALA A 30 -1.59 8.88 -2.65
C ALA A 30 -1.39 7.45 -2.13
N ILE A 31 -2.24 6.51 -2.56
CA ILE A 31 -2.11 5.08 -2.22
C ILE A 31 -0.79 4.51 -2.73
N CYS A 32 -0.40 4.81 -3.97
CA CYS A 32 0.87 4.35 -4.53
C CYS A 32 2.07 4.91 -3.74
N ALA A 33 2.08 6.21 -3.44
CA ALA A 33 3.15 6.85 -2.68
C ALA A 33 3.27 6.26 -1.25
N ALA A 34 2.14 6.05 -0.57
CA ALA A 34 2.13 5.45 0.76
C ALA A 34 2.61 3.99 0.74
N ALA A 35 2.23 3.22 -0.28
CA ALA A 35 2.66 1.84 -0.46
C ALA A 35 4.18 1.73 -0.71
N GLU A 36 4.73 2.64 -1.51
CA GLU A 36 6.16 2.72 -1.79
C GLU A 36 6.97 3.07 -0.52
N MET A 37 6.49 4.04 0.28
CA MET A 37 7.08 4.37 1.59
C MET A 37 7.12 3.15 2.51
N ARG A 38 6.03 2.38 2.58
CA ARG A 38 5.97 1.17 3.42
C ARG A 38 6.93 0.08 2.94
N LEU A 39 7.06 -0.10 1.62
CA LEU A 39 8.03 -1.03 1.05
C LEU A 39 9.47 -0.63 1.41
N GLN A 40 9.78 0.66 1.31
CA GLN A 40 11.10 1.18 1.69
C GLN A 40 11.36 0.96 3.19
N GLN A 41 10.42 1.35 4.06
CA GLN A 41 10.55 1.16 5.50
C GLN A 41 10.76 -0.32 5.88
N ARG A 42 10.05 -1.25 5.22
CA ARG A 42 10.22 -2.67 5.48
C ARG A 42 11.52 -3.22 4.89
N SER A 43 11.97 -2.73 3.74
CA SER A 43 13.28 -3.09 3.19
C SER A 43 14.44 -2.55 4.02
N SER A 44 14.24 -1.46 4.76
CA SER A 44 15.25 -0.86 5.65
C SER A 44 15.23 -1.42 7.08
N ASN A 45 14.23 -2.24 7.43
CA ASN A 45 14.17 -2.94 8.71
C ASN A 45 14.43 -4.44 8.45
N PRO A 46 15.68 -4.93 8.61
CA PRO A 46 16.01 -6.34 8.41
C PRO A 46 15.30 -7.28 9.38
#